data_AF-A0A3A9IAH3-F1
#
_entry.id   AF-A0A3A9IAH3-F1
#
_cell.length_a   1.000
_cell.length_b   1.000
_cell.length_c   1.000
_cell.angle_alpha   90.00
_cell.angle_beta   90.00
_cell.angle_gamma   90.00
#
_symmetry.space_group_name_H-M   'P 1'
#
loop_
_entity.id
_entity.type
_entity.pdbx_description
1 polymer ?
#
loop_
_entity_poly.entity_id
_entity_poly.type
_entity_poly.pdbx_seq_one_letter_code
_entity_poly.pdbx_strand_id
1 'polypeptide(L)' 'RLREIKECGATIVIVSHSLGQIEAFCDRSIWIDGGRVRADGTPAETHARYAAFMDGKKAQP' A
#
# COMPACT_ATOMS: atom_id res chain seq x y z
N ARG A 1 -19.86 -4.38 1.46
CA ARG A 1 -19.14 -5.65 1.21
C ARG A 1 -17.75 -5.72 1.84
N LEU A 2 -16.69 -5.07 1.32
CA LEU A 2 -15.34 -5.20 1.94
C LEU A 2 -15.29 -4.73 3.40
N ARG A 3 -15.99 -3.64 3.73
CA ARG A 3 -16.14 -3.16 5.12
C ARG A 3 -16.89 -4.14 6.02
N GLU A 4 -18.04 -4.65 5.58
CA GLU A 4 -18.81 -5.67 6.33
C GLU A 4 -17.96 -6.92 6.61
N ILE A 5 -17.17 -7.40 5.64
CA ILE A 5 -16.30 -8.56 5.83
C ILE A 5 -15.21 -8.28 6.88
N LYS A 6 -14.63 -7.07 6.84
CA LYS A 6 -13.66 -6.61 7.84
C LYS A 6 -14.29 -6.51 9.23
N GLU A 7 -15.52 -5.99 9.33
CA GLU A 7 -16.28 -5.87 10.58
C GLU A 7 -16.64 -7.22 11.21
N CYS A 8 -16.79 -8.27 10.39
CA CYS A 8 -16.96 -9.66 10.86
C CYS A 8 -15.66 -10.29 11.41
N GLY A 9 -14.56 -9.55 11.50
CA GLY A 9 -13.27 -10.03 12.01
C GLY A 9 -12.45 -10.86 11.00
N ALA A 10 -12.83 -10.85 9.72
CA ALA A 10 -12.07 -11.56 8.70
C ALA A 10 -10.78 -10.82 8.35
N THR A 11 -9.68 -11.56 8.14
CA THR A 11 -8.45 -11.00 7.58
C THR A 11 -8.57 -10.89 6.06
N ILE A 12 -8.35 -9.69 5.52
CA ILE A 12 -8.48 -9.40 4.10
C ILE A 12 -7.12 -9.00 3.55
N VAL A 13 -6.71 -9.63 2.44
CA VAL A 13 -5.53 -9.24 1.68
C VAL A 13 -5.98 -8.65 0.36
N ILE A 14 -5.62 -7.39 0.10
CA ILE A 14 -5.89 -6.72 -1.17
C ILE A 14 -4.57 -6.30 -1.83
N VAL A 15 -4.51 -6.42 -3.16
CA VAL A 15 -3.40 -5.96 -3.99
C VAL A 15 -3.95 -4.91 -4.94
N SER A 16 -3.39 -3.71 -4.90
CA SER A 16 -3.82 -2.59 -5.74
C SER A 16 -2.65 -1.67 -6.02
N HIS A 17 -2.67 -1.06 -7.20
CA HIS A 17 -1.80 0.07 -7.55
C HIS A 17 -2.43 1.42 -7.19
N SER A 18 -3.70 1.44 -6.78
CA SER A 18 -4.39 2.65 -6.34
C SER A 18 -4.09 2.91 -4.87
N LEU A 19 -3.29 3.94 -4.62
CA LEU A 19 -2.96 4.41 -3.28
C LEU A 19 -4.22 4.77 -2.47
N GLY A 20 -5.17 5.49 -3.08
CA GLY A 20 -6.43 5.85 -2.41
C GLY A 20 -7.29 4.65 -1.99
N GLN A 21 -7.20 3.53 -2.71
CA GLN A 21 -7.89 2.30 -2.30
C GLN A 21 -7.20 1.65 -1.10
N ILE A 22 -5.86 1.62 -1.07
CA ILE A 22 -5.12 1.09 0.07
C ILE A 22 -5.40 1.94 1.33
N GLU A 23 -5.37 3.26 1.21
CA GLU A 23 -5.69 4.18 2.32
C GLU A 23 -7.10 4.02 2.86
N ALA A 24 -8.09 3.77 1.99
CA ALA A 24 -9.50 3.69 2.41
C ALA A 24 -9.89 2.39 3.13
N PHE A 25 -9.12 1.30 2.95
CA PHE A 25 -9.52 -0.04 3.39
C PHE A 25 -8.50 -0.76 4.29
N CYS A 26 -7.20 -0.50 4.10
CA CYS A 26 -6.14 -1.22 4.79
C CYS A 26 -5.68 -0.50 6.07
N ASP A 27 -5.40 -1.28 7.11
CA ASP A 27 -4.74 -0.78 8.34
C ASP A 27 -3.22 -0.95 8.26
N ARG A 28 -2.76 -1.89 7.42
CA ARG A 28 -1.36 -2.20 7.13
C ARG A 28 -1.17 -2.37 5.63
N SER A 29 -0.01 -1.99 5.14
CA SER A 29 0.36 -2.03 3.72
C SER A 29 1.80 -2.51 3.59
N ILE A 30 2.06 -3.25 2.52
CA ILE A 30 3.39 -3.78 2.19
C ILE A 30 3.71 -3.34 0.77
N TRP A 31 4.79 -2.60 0.61
CA TRP A 31 5.28 -2.21 -0.70
C TRP A 31 6.32 -3.22 -1.20
N ILE A 32 6.07 -3.78 -2.38
CA ILE A 32 6.94 -4.73 -3.05
C ILE A 32 7.49 -4.09 -4.34
N ASP A 33 8.80 -4.21 -4.56
CA ASP A 33 9.50 -3.76 -5.77
C ASP A 33 10.58 -4.80 -6.13
N GLY A 34 10.61 -5.24 -7.39
CA GLY A 34 11.58 -6.24 -7.86
C GLY A 34 11.55 -7.56 -7.07
N GLY A 35 10.36 -8.00 -6.61
CA GLY A 35 10.21 -9.22 -5.82
C GLY A 35 10.68 -9.11 -4.37
N ARG A 36 10.99 -7.90 -3.87
CA ARG A 36 11.43 -7.66 -2.49
C ARG A 36 10.49 -6.71 -1.77
N VAL A 37 10.27 -6.96 -0.48
CA VAL A 37 9.57 -6.02 0.40
C VAL A 37 10.48 -4.82 0.67
N ARG A 38 10.07 -3.64 0.21
CA ARG A 38 10.77 -2.36 0.42
C ARG A 38 10.31 -1.64 1.67
N ALA A 39 9.02 -1.77 2.01
CA ALA A 39 8.42 -1.16 3.18
C ALA A 39 7.23 -2.00 3.67
N ASP A 40 7.00 -1.96 4.97
CA ASP A 40 5.92 -2.63 5.67
C ASP A 40 5.51 -1.75 6.84
N GLY A 41 4.25 -1.31 6.88
CA GLY A 41 3.76 -0.36 7.87
C GLY A 41 2.37 0.16 7.53
N THR A 42 2.01 1.31 8.09
CA THR A 42 0.73 1.96 7.79
C THR A 42 0.67 2.40 6.31
N PRO A 43 -0.53 2.54 5.72
CA PRO A 43 -0.67 3.13 4.39
C PRO A 43 0.09 4.45 4.25
N ALA A 44 -0.09 5.39 5.18
CA ALA A 44 0.58 6.68 5.13
C ALA A 44 2.11 6.58 5.01
N GLU A 45 2.75 5.72 5.82
CA GLU A 45 4.20 5.55 5.82
C GLU A 45 4.71 4.89 4.53
N THR A 46 4.04 3.84 4.05
CA THR A 46 4.48 3.16 2.82
C THR A 46 4.22 4.01 1.60
N HIS A 47 3.14 4.79 1.59
CA HIS A 47 2.78 5.68 0.48
C HIS A 47 3.78 6.81 0.35
N ALA A 48 4.18 7.43 1.46
CA ALA A 48 5.23 8.44 1.47
C ALA A 48 6.55 7.90 0.87
N ARG A 49 6.96 6.68 1.27
CA ARG A 49 8.17 6.02 0.74
C ARG A 49 8.05 5.69 -0.75
N TYR A 50 6.89 5.19 -1.17
CA TYR A 50 6.61 4.88 -2.57
C TYR A 50 6.61 6.15 -3.44
N ALA A 51 5.94 7.22 -3.01
CA ALA A 51 5.89 8.49 -3.73
C ALA A 51 7.29 9.09 -3.91
N ALA A 52 8.08 9.16 -2.83
CA ALA A 52 9.46 9.65 -2.90
C ALA A 52 10.34 8.83 -3.86
N PHE A 53 10.17 7.51 -3.89
CA PHE A 53 10.88 6.64 -4.83
C PHE A 53 10.46 6.87 -6.29
N MET A 54 9.16 7.04 -6.54
CA MET A 54 8.65 7.30 -7.88
C MET A 54 9.07 8.67 -8.41
N ASP A 55 9.13 9.69 -7.55
CA ASP A 55 9.66 11.01 -7.91
C ASP A 55 11.17 10.97 -8.20
N GLY A 56 11.93 10.20 -7.42
CA GLY A 56 13.35 9.94 -7.71
C GLY A 56 13.60 9.19 -9.02
N LYS A 57 12.70 8.28 -9.41
CA LYS A 57 12.76 7.57 -10.71
C LYS A 57 12.44 8.47 -11.90
N LYS A 58 11.54 9.45 -11.76
CA LYS A 58 11.24 10.41 -12.83
C LYS A 58 12.40 11.35 -13.15
N ALA A 59 13.36 11.50 -12.23
CA ALA A 59 14.54 12.35 -12.39
C ALA A 59 15.72 11.65 -13.09
N GLN A 60 15.60 10.37 -13.46
CA GLN A 60 16.58 9.68 -14.31
C GLN A 60 16.19 9.83 -15.79
N PRO A 61 17.10 10.34 -16.65
CA PRO A 61 16.84 10.54 -18.08
C PRO A 61 16.71 9.24 -18.86
#